data_AF-A0A7V9VXE0-F1
#
_entry.id   AF-A0A7V9VXE0-F1
#
_cell.length_a   1.000
_cell.length_b   1.000
_cell.length_c   1.000
_cell.angle_alpha   90.00
_cell.angle_beta   90.00
_cell.angle_gamma   90.00
#
_symmetry.space_group_name_H-M   'P 1'
#
loop_
_entity.id
_entity.type
_entity.pdbx_description
1 polymer ?
#
loop_
_entity_poly.entity_id
_entity_poly.type
_entity_poly.pdbx_seq_one_letter_code
_entity_poly.pdbx_strand_id
1 'polypeptide(L)'
;ELGRPAWLFGETVHRNCTRAGYYEEGVFADHSGGKECLVEVGCWGPVVQCNITSRGAINHVGGCMNVGGACIGCTMPGFPDKFAPFYKAPPGSLVSSNTSRIVGGGIRTLRQISQRDRNRTPLWDKLDAVPSGWARHKGQPTPVDKVALYFYEKLQFAGSERPGRTAEDEQYHD
;
A
#
# COMPACT_ATOMS: atom_id res chain seq x y z
N GLU A 1 7.23 27.47 18.34
CA GLU A 1 7.35 26.54 19.49
C GLU A 1 8.62 25.68 19.53
N LEU A 2 9.26 25.30 18.41
CA LEU A 2 10.58 24.61 18.45
C LEU A 2 11.68 25.26 17.60
N GLY A 3 11.42 26.44 17.02
CA GLY A 3 12.39 27.16 16.18
C GLY A 3 12.79 26.46 14.88
N ARG A 4 12.07 25.41 14.47
CA ARG A 4 12.36 24.63 13.26
C ARG A 4 11.64 25.21 12.03
N PRO A 5 12.27 25.22 10.84
CA PRO A 5 11.60 25.61 9.60
C PRO A 5 10.37 24.74 9.31
N ALA A 6 9.20 25.35 9.20
CA ALA A 6 7.93 24.65 9.05
C ALA A 6 7.88 23.76 7.80
N TRP A 7 8.49 24.22 6.69
CA TRP A 7 8.52 23.45 5.43
C TRP A 7 9.43 22.21 5.48
N LEU A 8 10.30 22.08 6.48
CA LEU A 8 11.17 20.91 6.67
C LEU A 8 10.62 19.93 7.73
N PHE A 9 9.91 20.43 8.74
CA PHE A 9 9.52 19.66 9.92
C PHE A 9 8.02 19.72 10.24
N GLY A 10 7.20 20.21 9.30
CA GLY A 10 5.75 20.33 9.46
C GLY A 10 5.02 18.98 9.47
N GLU A 11 5.51 18.02 8.70
CA GLU A 11 4.94 16.69 8.59
C GLU A 11 5.77 15.64 9.35
N THR A 12 5.10 14.55 9.74
CA THR A 12 5.79 13.39 10.31
C THR A 12 6.43 12.54 9.21
N VAL A 13 7.42 11.76 9.60
CA VAL A 13 8.08 10.77 8.75
C VAL A 13 7.05 9.85 8.09
N HIS A 14 6.05 9.40 8.84
CA HIS A 14 5.05 8.44 8.38
C HIS A 14 4.14 8.97 7.27
N ARG A 15 3.86 10.29 7.25
CA ARG A 15 3.00 10.92 6.24
C ARG A 15 3.54 10.75 4.81
N ASN A 16 4.86 10.71 4.67
CA ASN A 16 5.53 10.54 3.38
C ASN A 16 6.32 9.22 3.29
N CYS A 17 6.10 8.28 4.21
CA CYS A 17 6.86 7.03 4.23
C CYS A 17 6.46 6.13 3.07
N THR A 18 7.43 5.67 2.28
CA THR A 18 7.20 4.73 1.16
C THR A 18 6.63 3.38 1.61
N ARG A 19 6.69 3.08 2.91
CA ARG A 19 6.13 1.87 3.53
C ARG A 19 4.75 2.08 4.17
N ALA A 20 4.13 3.25 3.99
CA ALA A 20 2.81 3.56 4.57
C ALA A 20 1.71 2.62 4.05
N GLY A 21 1.78 2.17 2.79
CA GLY A 21 0.83 1.18 2.26
C GLY A 21 0.86 -0.15 3.01
N TYR A 22 2.06 -0.65 3.36
CA TYR A 22 2.18 -1.84 4.21
C TYR A 22 1.57 -1.63 5.60
N TYR A 23 1.76 -0.45 6.20
CA TYR A 23 1.15 -0.11 7.48
C TYR A 23 -0.38 -0.07 7.41
N GLU A 24 -0.94 0.52 6.34
CA GLU A 24 -2.39 0.59 6.11
C GLU A 24 -3.02 -0.80 5.90
N GLU A 25 -2.31 -1.68 5.22
CA GLU A 25 -2.71 -3.08 5.04
C GLU A 25 -2.42 -3.98 6.25
N GLY A 26 -1.85 -3.43 7.32
CA GLY A 26 -1.49 -4.19 8.53
C GLY A 26 -0.41 -5.25 8.29
N VAL A 27 0.50 -4.98 7.36
CA VAL A 27 1.63 -5.83 7.00
C VAL A 27 2.91 -5.25 7.59
N PHE A 28 3.48 -5.96 8.54
CA PHE A 28 4.64 -5.51 9.32
C PHE A 28 5.81 -6.46 9.14
N ALA A 29 7.02 -5.92 9.24
CA ALA A 29 8.23 -6.71 9.18
C ALA A 29 8.51 -7.36 10.53
N ASP A 30 8.95 -8.62 10.52
CA ASP A 30 9.33 -9.35 11.74
C ASP A 30 10.75 -9.02 12.22
N HIS A 31 11.59 -8.45 11.34
CA HIS A 31 12.98 -8.13 11.62
C HIS A 31 13.43 -6.85 10.90
N SER A 32 14.48 -6.23 11.43
CA SER A 32 15.17 -5.10 10.77
C SER A 32 15.65 -5.49 9.38
N GLY A 33 15.52 -4.58 8.40
CA GLY A 33 15.86 -4.88 7.01
C GLY A 33 14.74 -5.51 6.17
N GLY A 34 13.63 -5.95 6.78
CA GLY A 34 12.44 -6.39 6.05
C GLY A 34 11.91 -5.31 5.10
N LYS A 35 11.12 -5.68 4.09
CA LYS A 35 10.56 -4.74 3.09
C LYS A 35 9.29 -4.03 3.57
N GLU A 36 8.59 -4.65 4.52
CA GLU A 36 7.32 -4.23 5.10
C GLU A 36 7.49 -3.08 6.11
N CYS A 37 6.40 -2.63 6.74
CA CYS A 37 6.49 -1.56 7.72
C CYS A 37 7.25 -1.99 8.99
N LEU A 38 8.15 -1.12 9.45
CA LEU A 38 9.09 -1.38 10.56
C LEU A 38 8.56 -0.98 11.94
N VAL A 39 7.27 -0.64 12.08
CA VAL A 39 6.74 -0.10 13.34
C VAL A 39 6.87 -1.09 14.50
N GLU A 40 6.67 -2.40 14.24
CA GLU A 40 6.75 -3.44 15.26
C GLU A 40 8.21 -3.79 15.66
N VAL A 41 9.19 -3.40 14.84
CA VAL A 41 10.63 -3.56 15.15
C VAL A 41 11.28 -2.27 15.68
N GLY A 42 10.47 -1.25 16.02
CA GLY A 42 10.93 -0.06 16.75
C GLY A 42 10.89 1.27 16.00
N CYS A 43 10.18 1.36 14.87
CA CYS A 43 10.09 2.61 14.12
C CYS A 43 9.13 3.63 14.77
N TRP A 44 9.68 4.78 15.18
CA TRP A 44 8.93 5.93 15.71
C TRP A 44 8.42 6.91 14.65
N GLY A 45 8.53 6.55 13.36
CA GLY A 45 8.14 7.41 12.24
C GLY A 45 6.75 8.07 12.33
N PRO A 46 5.72 7.42 12.92
CA PRO A 46 4.40 8.04 13.09
C PRO A 46 4.39 9.36 13.88
N VAL A 47 5.34 9.57 14.80
CA VAL A 47 5.35 10.73 15.71
C VAL A 47 6.59 11.62 15.55
N VAL A 48 7.50 11.27 14.63
CA VAL A 48 8.75 12.00 14.40
C VAL A 48 8.58 12.96 13.25
N GLN A 49 8.91 14.24 13.47
CA GLN A 49 8.93 15.27 12.45
C GLN A 49 10.29 15.30 11.75
N CYS A 50 10.33 14.84 10.50
CA CYS A 50 11.53 14.82 9.66
C CYS A 50 11.13 14.58 8.20
N ASN A 51 11.73 15.33 7.27
CA ASN A 51 11.47 15.22 5.83
C ASN A 51 12.33 14.17 5.10
N ILE A 52 13.11 13.34 5.80
CA ILE A 52 14.04 12.38 5.17
C ILE A 52 13.34 11.48 4.14
N THR A 53 12.05 11.20 4.31
CA THR A 53 11.26 10.36 3.40
C THR A 53 10.90 11.06 2.09
N SER A 54 10.62 12.36 2.09
CA SER A 54 10.35 13.13 0.88
C SER A 54 11.63 13.67 0.23
N ARG A 55 12.64 13.99 1.04
CA ARG A 55 13.90 14.59 0.59
C ARG A 55 14.96 13.57 0.18
N GLY A 56 14.96 12.38 0.78
CA GLY A 56 16.08 11.42 0.79
C GLY A 56 17.28 11.91 1.62
N ALA A 57 18.28 11.06 1.80
CA ALA A 57 19.48 11.40 2.59
C ALA A 57 20.45 12.27 1.78
N ILE A 58 20.85 11.81 0.58
CA ILE A 58 21.78 12.52 -0.31
C ILE A 58 21.22 12.42 -1.73
N ASN A 59 20.89 13.55 -2.37
CA ASN A 59 20.37 13.57 -3.74
C ASN A 59 19.18 12.62 -3.97
N HIS A 60 18.24 12.58 -3.03
CA HIS A 60 17.09 11.65 -3.03
C HIS A 60 17.44 10.15 -2.92
N VAL A 61 18.71 9.82 -2.66
CA VAL A 61 19.18 8.46 -2.41
C VAL A 61 19.19 8.17 -0.92
N GLY A 62 18.80 6.95 -0.56
CA GLY A 62 18.81 6.46 0.81
C GLY A 62 17.78 7.14 1.70
N GLY A 63 18.02 7.09 3.01
CA GLY A 63 17.08 7.49 4.04
C GLY A 63 17.12 6.48 5.18
N CYS A 64 16.08 6.43 6.01
CA CYS A 64 16.00 5.46 7.10
C CYS A 64 15.13 4.26 6.68
N MET A 65 13.81 4.46 6.65
CA MET A 65 12.87 3.36 6.47
C MET A 65 12.94 2.74 5.08
N ASN A 66 13.12 3.55 4.04
CA ASN A 66 13.20 3.03 2.67
C ASN A 66 14.35 2.03 2.46
N VAL A 67 15.43 2.13 3.25
CA VAL A 67 16.57 1.19 3.23
C VAL A 67 16.55 0.18 4.39
N GLY A 68 15.43 0.06 5.12
CA GLY A 68 15.25 -0.96 6.17
C GLY A 68 15.64 -0.51 7.59
N GLY A 69 16.00 0.75 7.79
CA GLY A 69 16.31 1.33 9.10
C GLY A 69 15.07 1.92 9.79
N ALA A 70 14.75 1.43 10.99
CA ALA A 70 13.67 2.00 11.81
C ALA A 70 13.99 3.46 12.20
N CYS A 71 12.97 4.32 12.19
CA CYS A 71 13.14 5.70 12.65
C CYS A 71 13.35 5.74 14.17
N ILE A 72 14.47 6.31 14.61
CA ILE A 72 14.82 6.42 16.03
C ILE A 72 14.47 7.79 16.65
N GLY A 73 13.90 8.70 15.86
CA GLY A 73 13.49 10.03 16.36
C GLY A 73 14.60 11.05 16.56
N CYS A 74 15.74 10.94 15.86
CA CYS A 74 16.91 11.81 16.04
C CYS A 74 16.67 13.32 15.82
N THR A 75 15.58 13.71 15.17
CA THR A 75 15.20 15.12 14.94
C THR A 75 14.28 15.70 16.02
N MET A 76 13.94 14.90 17.03
CA MET A 76 13.00 15.27 18.09
C MET A 76 13.77 15.69 19.36
N PRO A 77 13.29 16.72 20.10
CA PRO A 77 14.00 17.22 21.30
C PRO A 77 14.21 16.19 22.41
N GLY A 78 13.35 15.15 22.48
CA GLY A 78 13.44 14.11 23.50
C GLY A 78 14.41 12.98 23.16
N PHE A 79 15.14 13.06 22.05
CA PHE A 79 16.11 12.05 21.67
C PHE A 79 17.38 12.16 22.53
N PRO A 80 17.96 11.04 22.99
CA PRO A 80 17.53 9.65 22.75
C PRO A 80 16.51 9.12 23.77
N ASP A 81 16.40 9.73 24.95
CA ASP A 81 15.80 9.11 26.14
C ASP A 81 14.31 8.78 25.99
N LYS A 82 13.55 9.60 25.26
CA LYS A 82 12.11 9.36 25.02
C LYS A 82 11.81 8.30 23.96
N PHE A 83 12.83 7.85 23.24
CA PHE A 83 12.70 6.91 22.11
C PHE A 83 13.41 5.58 22.37
N ALA A 84 14.23 5.49 23.40
CA ALA A 84 14.86 4.25 23.83
C ALA A 84 13.86 3.34 24.58
N PRO A 85 14.00 2.00 24.48
CA PRO A 85 14.94 1.26 23.64
C PRO A 85 14.53 1.24 22.15
N PHE A 86 15.49 1.44 21.24
CA PHE A 86 15.21 1.65 19.80
C PHE A 86 14.66 0.43 19.06
N TYR A 87 14.94 -0.79 19.54
CA TYR A 87 14.55 -2.04 18.87
C TYR A 87 13.29 -2.66 19.45
N LYS A 88 12.47 -1.86 20.13
CA LYS A 88 11.19 -2.28 20.69
C LYS A 88 10.09 -1.42 20.09
N ALA A 89 8.98 -2.06 19.71
CA ALA A 89 7.80 -1.36 19.22
C ALA A 89 7.40 -0.20 20.16
N PRO A 90 7.12 1.01 19.64
CA PRO A 90 6.57 2.09 20.44
C PRO A 90 5.28 1.64 21.13
N PRO A 91 5.03 2.01 22.40
CA PRO A 91 3.86 1.51 23.14
C PRO A 91 2.53 1.84 22.45
N GLY A 92 2.42 3.01 21.82
CA GLY A 92 1.23 3.42 21.07
C GLY A 92 1.02 2.66 19.75
N SER A 93 2.03 1.98 19.21
CA SER A 93 1.88 1.26 17.95
C SER A 93 1.13 -0.06 18.09
N LEU A 94 1.02 -0.63 19.29
CA LEU A 94 0.31 -1.90 19.50
C LEU A 94 -1.18 -1.79 19.13
N VAL A 95 -1.81 -0.68 19.50
CA VAL A 95 -3.22 -0.43 19.17
C VAL A 95 -3.38 -0.26 17.67
N SER A 96 -2.57 0.62 17.07
CA SER A 96 -2.71 0.96 15.66
C SER A 96 -2.30 -0.18 14.73
N SER A 97 -1.27 -0.96 15.07
CA SER A 97 -0.87 -2.15 14.30
C SER A 97 -1.99 -3.21 14.28
N ASN A 98 -2.63 -3.48 15.42
CA ASN A 98 -3.72 -4.45 15.50
C ASN A 98 -4.96 -3.96 14.73
N THR A 99 -5.32 -2.68 14.86
CA THR A 99 -6.41 -2.10 14.07
C THR A 99 -6.12 -2.18 12.58
N SER A 100 -4.90 -1.83 12.16
CA SER A 100 -4.47 -1.95 10.76
C SER A 100 -4.51 -3.40 10.25
N ARG A 101 -4.16 -4.41 11.06
CA ARG A 101 -4.27 -5.83 10.66
C ARG A 101 -5.71 -6.22 10.35
N ILE A 102 -6.66 -5.80 11.19
CA ILE A 102 -8.08 -6.12 11.02
C ILE A 102 -8.63 -5.44 9.75
N VAL A 103 -8.47 -4.12 9.66
CA VAL A 103 -9.00 -3.33 8.54
C VAL A 103 -8.28 -3.69 7.24
N GLY A 104 -6.95 -3.76 7.28
CA GLY A 104 -6.09 -4.10 6.16
C GLY A 104 -6.32 -5.53 5.63
N GLY A 105 -6.67 -6.49 6.49
CA GLY A 105 -7.08 -7.83 6.07
C GLY A 105 -8.28 -7.80 5.11
N GLY A 106 -9.31 -7.02 5.46
CA GLY A 106 -10.49 -6.82 4.62
C GLY A 106 -10.15 -6.05 3.34
N ILE A 107 -9.50 -4.89 3.46
CA ILE A 107 -9.15 -4.02 2.34
C ILE A 107 -8.29 -4.76 1.30
N ARG A 108 -7.27 -5.50 1.75
CA ARG A 108 -6.39 -6.24 0.84
C ARG A 108 -7.13 -7.31 0.07
N THR A 109 -8.08 -8.00 0.70
CA THR A 109 -8.92 -9.00 0.02
C THR A 109 -9.75 -8.34 -1.08
N LEU A 110 -10.39 -7.21 -0.77
CA LEU A 110 -11.16 -6.45 -1.76
C LEU A 110 -10.28 -5.93 -2.90
N ARG A 111 -9.10 -5.38 -2.58
CA ARG A 111 -8.11 -4.96 -3.58
C ARG A 111 -7.67 -6.10 -4.47
N GLN A 112 -7.50 -7.32 -3.93
CA GLN A 112 -7.14 -8.49 -4.72
C GLN A 112 -8.25 -8.91 -5.69
N ILE A 113 -9.53 -8.81 -5.28
CA ILE A 113 -10.67 -9.07 -6.17
C ILE A 113 -10.65 -8.07 -7.34
N SER A 114 -10.56 -6.78 -7.05
CA SER A 114 -10.45 -5.75 -8.09
C SER A 114 -9.21 -5.94 -8.96
N GLN A 115 -8.07 -6.34 -8.40
CA GLN A 115 -6.86 -6.61 -9.18
C GLN A 115 -7.00 -7.84 -10.09
N ARG A 116 -7.71 -8.90 -9.68
CA ARG A 116 -7.93 -10.06 -10.57
C ARG A 116 -8.69 -9.66 -11.82
N ASP A 117 -9.69 -8.79 -11.65
CA ASP A 117 -10.45 -8.23 -12.76
C ASP A 117 -9.59 -7.34 -13.66
N ARG A 118 -8.93 -6.33 -13.07
CA ARG A 118 -8.19 -5.30 -13.81
C ARG A 118 -6.93 -5.80 -14.50
N ASN A 119 -6.41 -6.96 -14.10
CA ASN A 119 -5.26 -7.58 -14.77
C ASN A 119 -5.66 -8.43 -15.99
N ARG A 120 -6.95 -8.49 -16.36
CA ARG A 120 -7.44 -9.21 -17.54
C ARG A 120 -7.90 -8.22 -18.61
N THR A 121 -7.76 -8.63 -19.87
CA THR A 121 -8.29 -7.86 -21.00
C THR A 121 -9.63 -8.44 -21.43
N PRO A 122 -10.53 -7.64 -22.03
CA PRO A 122 -11.82 -8.13 -22.51
C PRO A 122 -11.70 -9.29 -23.51
N LEU A 123 -10.61 -9.35 -24.29
CA LEU A 123 -10.36 -10.45 -25.23
C LEU A 123 -10.09 -11.77 -24.48
N TRP A 124 -9.35 -11.71 -23.38
CA TRP A 124 -9.01 -12.89 -22.58
C TRP A 124 -10.22 -13.45 -21.84
N ASP A 125 -11.19 -12.60 -21.52
CA ASP A 125 -12.46 -13.01 -20.93
C ASP A 125 -13.36 -13.71 -21.95
N LYS A 126 -13.35 -13.25 -23.21
CA LYS A 126 -14.06 -13.93 -24.31
C LYS A 126 -13.44 -15.28 -24.65
N LEU A 127 -12.11 -15.35 -24.72
CA LEU A 127 -11.37 -16.57 -25.09
C LEU A 127 -11.18 -17.54 -23.92
N ASP A 128 -11.53 -17.12 -22.70
CA ASP A 128 -11.24 -17.81 -21.44
C ASP A 128 -9.79 -18.34 -21.37
N ALA A 129 -8.84 -17.52 -21.84
CA ALA A 129 -7.43 -17.90 -21.98
C ALA A 129 -6.50 -16.67 -21.89
N VAL A 130 -5.33 -16.85 -21.27
CA VAL A 130 -4.28 -15.82 -21.18
C VAL A 130 -3.15 -16.15 -22.17
N PRO A 131 -2.65 -15.21 -22.99
CA PRO A 131 -1.76 -15.52 -24.12
C PRO A 131 -0.33 -15.94 -23.76
N SER A 132 0.14 -15.74 -22.51
CA SER A 132 1.56 -15.89 -22.18
C SER A 132 1.83 -16.86 -21.02
N GLY A 133 2.86 -17.70 -21.17
CA GLY A 133 3.35 -18.59 -20.11
C GLY A 133 3.98 -17.87 -18.91
N TRP A 134 4.27 -16.57 -19.07
CA TRP A 134 4.87 -15.68 -18.07
C TRP A 134 3.83 -14.82 -17.32
N ALA A 135 2.55 -14.91 -17.70
CA ALA A 135 1.51 -14.17 -17.00
C ALA A 135 1.44 -14.60 -15.53
N ARG A 136 1.34 -13.61 -14.63
CA ARG A 136 1.14 -13.85 -13.19
C ARG A 136 -0.21 -14.53 -12.92
N HIS A 137 -1.21 -14.21 -13.72
CA HIS A 137 -2.52 -14.87 -13.70
C HIS A 137 -2.51 -16.04 -14.67
N LYS A 138 -2.46 -17.26 -14.13
CA LYS A 138 -2.52 -18.51 -14.89
C LYS A 138 -3.89 -19.15 -14.65
N GLY A 139 -4.68 -19.30 -15.71
CA GLY A 139 -5.92 -20.08 -15.68
C GLY A 139 -7.21 -19.27 -15.83
N GLN A 140 -8.29 -20.02 -16.06
CA GLN A 140 -9.65 -19.51 -16.16
C GLN A 140 -10.13 -19.02 -14.79
N PRO A 141 -10.94 -17.94 -14.73
CA PRO A 141 -11.53 -17.52 -13.46
C PRO A 141 -12.43 -18.62 -12.94
N THR A 142 -12.43 -18.85 -11.63
CA THR A 142 -13.35 -19.81 -11.02
C THR A 142 -14.79 -19.34 -11.23
N PRO A 143 -15.80 -20.23 -11.16
CA PRO A 143 -17.21 -19.81 -11.24
C PRO A 143 -17.56 -18.71 -10.23
N VAL A 144 -16.97 -18.76 -9.04
CA VAL A 144 -17.13 -17.75 -7.99
C VAL A 144 -16.54 -16.41 -8.41
N ASP A 145 -15.33 -16.41 -9.01
CA ASP A 145 -14.74 -15.19 -9.54
C ASP A 145 -15.63 -14.60 -10.64
N LYS A 146 -16.11 -15.40 -11.61
CA LYS A 146 -17.00 -14.92 -12.69
C LYS A 146 -18.25 -14.21 -12.14
N VAL A 147 -18.88 -14.76 -11.10
CA VAL A 147 -20.04 -14.14 -10.43
C VAL A 147 -19.65 -12.84 -9.72
N ALA A 148 -18.56 -12.85 -8.95
CA ALA A 148 -18.09 -11.66 -8.24
C ALA A 148 -17.72 -10.53 -9.22
N LEU A 149 -17.06 -10.87 -10.33
CA LEU A 149 -16.69 -9.93 -11.39
C LEU A 149 -17.94 -9.36 -12.09
N TYR A 150 -18.94 -10.19 -12.39
CA TYR A 150 -20.21 -9.72 -12.96
C TYR A 150 -20.88 -8.64 -12.09
N PHE A 151 -20.99 -8.89 -10.78
CA PHE A 151 -21.57 -7.90 -9.86
C PHE A 151 -20.68 -6.66 -9.69
N TYR A 152 -19.36 -6.84 -9.66
CA TYR A 152 -18.39 -5.75 -9.60
C TYR A 152 -18.51 -4.83 -10.83
N GLU A 153 -18.56 -5.39 -12.03
CA GLU A 153 -18.76 -4.64 -13.27
C GLU A 153 -20.11 -3.91 -13.27
N LYS A 154 -21.19 -4.58 -12.85
CA LYS A 154 -22.52 -3.97 -12.77
C LYS A 154 -22.55 -2.78 -11.82
N LEU A 155 -21.85 -2.86 -10.68
CA LEU A 155 -21.71 -1.75 -9.74
C LEU A 155 -20.83 -0.64 -10.32
N GLN A 156 -19.72 -0.99 -11.00
CA GLN A 156 -18.82 -0.02 -11.62
C GLN A 156 -19.54 0.83 -12.67
N PHE A 157 -20.40 0.22 -13.49
CA PHE A 157 -21.15 0.89 -14.54
C PHE A 157 -22.57 1.29 -14.11
N ALA A 158 -22.88 1.26 -12.81
CA ALA A 158 -24.16 1.75 -12.32
C ALA A 158 -24.28 3.26 -12.63
N GLY A 159 -25.19 3.62 -13.53
CA GLY A 159 -25.38 5.01 -13.97
C GLY A 159 -24.39 5.51 -15.03
N SER A 160 -23.64 4.62 -15.68
CA SER A 160 -22.80 4.94 -16.84
C SER A 160 -22.87 3.84 -17.90
N GLU A 161 -22.67 4.20 -19.16
CA GLU A 161 -22.57 3.20 -20.23
C GLU A 161 -21.20 2.51 -20.19
N ARG A 162 -21.20 1.22 -20.49
CA ARG A 162 -19.98 0.42 -20.52
C ARG A 162 -19.16 0.80 -21.76
N PRO A 163 -17.89 1.20 -21.63
CA PRO A 163 -17.02 1.41 -22.77
C PRO A 163 -16.72 0.09 -23.48
N GLY A 164 -16.84 0.08 -24.81
CA GLY A 164 -16.56 -1.06 -25.67
C GLY A 164 -17.77 -1.47 -26.49
N ARG A 165 -17.49 -2.01 -27.69
CA ARG A 165 -18.43 -2.35 -28.78
C ARG A 165 -19.48 -3.39 -28.38
N THR A 166 -20.38 -3.02 -27.49
CA THR A 166 -21.47 -3.85 -26.97
C THR A 166 -22.80 -3.44 -27.60
N ALA A 167 -22.92 -2.18 -28.01
CA ALA A 167 -23.97 -1.71 -28.88
C ALA A 167 -23.76 -2.26 -30.30
N GLU A 168 -24.85 -2.66 -30.95
CA GLU A 168 -24.84 -3.36 -32.24
C GLU A 168 -24.23 -2.50 -33.35
N ASP A 169 -24.40 -1.19 -33.27
CA ASP A 169 -23.87 -0.14 -34.14
C ASP A 169 -22.36 0.10 -34.01
N GLU A 170 -21.75 -0.35 -32.91
CA GLU A 170 -20.32 -0.22 -32.68
C GLU A 170 -19.53 -1.47 -33.11
N GLN A 171 -20.21 -2.58 -33.41
CA GLN A 171 -19.58 -3.84 -33.84
C GLN A 171 -19.18 -3.77 -35.31
N TYR A 172 -18.02 -4.34 -35.68
CA TYR A 172 -17.68 -4.48 -37.09
C TYR A 172 -18.63 -5.51 -37.72
N HIS A 173 -19.38 -5.09 -38.73
CA HIS A 173 -20.06 -6.01 -39.63
C HIS A 173 -19.01 -6.55 -40.62
N ASP A 174 -18.90 -7.87 -40.70
CA ASP A 174 -18.10 -8.57 -41.71
C ASP A 174 -18.63 -8.34 -43.13
#